data_AF-A0A1F3MZ38-F1
#
_entry.id   AF-A0A1F3MZ38-F1
#
_cell.length_a   1.000
_cell.length_b   1.000
_cell.length_c   1.000
_cell.angle_alpha   90.00
_cell.angle_beta   90.00
_cell.angle_gamma   90.00
#
_symmetry.space_group_name_H-M   'P 1'
#
loop_
_entity.id
_entity.type
_entity.pdbx_description
1 polymer ?
#
loop_
_entity_poly.entity_id
_entity_poly.type
_entity_poly.pdbx_seq_one_letter_code
_entity_poly.pdbx_strand_id
1 'polypeptide(L)'
;PKVFRNTELIYSDDIGAQVAEMGYEAMLTEGAKHILGWKSPNYLYCNALNPKLKILLKNFKLSDDIAFRFSNQGWSEYPLTAEKYVSWLNKIDKKEEIVNLFMDYETFGEHQWEGTGIFRFLESLPGVVFKQSDYVFVTPSEAAANLQPVSTVQVPYPISWADEERDLTAWLGNEMQQEAFSKLYEQTGKLKKVKDPVLLKDWNYLQVSDHFYYMCTKFFSDGSVHSYFNPYQSPYDAFINYMNILSDFVIRLNALVPQTTGDQEKANLSHLIDEKDKQLEKYKAEIERLSELINSSARKSEEETDRIMTVAGSAVAKKKSTRSSASPAKTAMGKKSTGKRKTTRSK
;
A
#
# COMPACT_ATOMS: atom_id res chain seq x y z
N PRO A 1 -22.29 7.01 -6.72
CA PRO A 1 -22.06 5.58 -7.07
C PRO A 1 -23.31 4.79 -6.67
N LYS A 2 -23.72 3.77 -7.44
CA LYS A 2 -24.97 3.02 -7.19
C LYS A 2 -24.77 1.60 -6.67
N VAL A 3 -23.65 0.98 -7.03
CA VAL A 3 -23.30 -0.39 -6.66
C VAL A 3 -22.06 -0.37 -5.78
N PHE A 4 -22.08 -1.15 -4.71
CA PHE A 4 -20.99 -1.25 -3.75
C PHE A 4 -20.15 -2.50 -3.99
N ARG A 5 -18.84 -2.35 -4.06
CA ARG A 5 -17.87 -3.45 -4.02
C ARG A 5 -17.04 -3.24 -2.76
N ASN A 6 -17.26 -4.09 -1.77
CA ASN A 6 -16.44 -4.04 -0.57
C ASN A 6 -15.06 -4.63 -0.86
N THR A 7 -14.06 -4.19 -0.11
CA THR A 7 -12.72 -4.76 -0.14
C THR A 7 -12.80 -6.28 0.07
N GLU A 8 -12.10 -7.04 -0.77
CA GLU A 8 -12.05 -8.50 -0.74
C GLU A 8 -13.40 -9.21 -0.91
N LEU A 9 -14.40 -8.52 -1.47
CA LEU A 9 -15.77 -9.01 -1.58
C LEU A 9 -16.34 -9.45 -0.21
N ILE A 10 -15.89 -8.81 0.88
CA ILE A 10 -16.34 -9.14 2.22
C ILE A 10 -17.81 -8.78 2.39
N TYR A 11 -18.61 -9.77 2.80
CA TYR A 11 -20.05 -9.62 2.97
C TYR A 11 -20.57 -10.45 4.14
N SER A 12 -21.51 -9.88 4.87
CA SER A 12 -22.47 -10.57 5.72
C SER A 12 -23.82 -9.88 5.55
N ASP A 13 -24.89 -10.50 6.04
CA ASP A 13 -26.23 -9.90 5.98
C ASP A 13 -26.27 -8.52 6.67
N ASP A 14 -25.55 -8.35 7.78
CA ASP A 14 -25.43 -7.07 8.50
C ASP A 14 -24.66 -6.01 7.70
N ILE A 15 -23.56 -6.40 7.03
CA ILE A 15 -22.80 -5.48 6.15
C ILE A 15 -23.70 -5.03 5.00
N GLY A 16 -24.44 -5.95 4.38
CA GLY A 16 -25.39 -5.62 3.33
C GLY A 16 -26.49 -4.67 3.83
N ALA A 17 -27.02 -4.87 5.03
CA ALA A 17 -28.00 -3.96 5.61
C ALA A 17 -27.45 -2.53 5.77
N GLN A 18 -26.23 -2.38 6.28
CA GLN A 18 -25.56 -1.08 6.41
C GLN A 18 -25.31 -0.41 5.05
N VAL A 19 -24.85 -1.17 4.05
CA VAL A 19 -24.64 -0.68 2.68
C VAL A 19 -25.96 -0.19 2.07
N ALA A 20 -27.07 -0.87 2.35
CA ALA A 20 -28.40 -0.44 1.92
C ALA A 20 -28.82 0.89 2.58
N GLU A 21 -28.53 1.08 3.86
CA GLU A 21 -28.79 2.33 4.60
C GLU A 21 -27.97 3.51 4.07
N MET A 22 -26.76 3.24 3.55
CA MET A 22 -25.95 4.24 2.85
C MET A 22 -26.53 4.66 1.48
N GLY A 23 -27.60 4.01 1.01
CA GLY A 23 -28.31 4.38 -0.22
C GLY A 23 -27.84 3.67 -1.48
N TYR A 24 -27.04 2.60 -1.37
CA TYR A 24 -26.65 1.78 -2.51
C TYR A 24 -27.80 0.85 -2.97
N GLU A 25 -27.87 0.62 -4.28
CA GLU A 25 -28.91 -0.19 -4.91
C GLU A 25 -28.51 -1.67 -5.00
N ALA A 26 -27.22 -1.96 -5.14
CA ALA A 26 -26.69 -3.32 -5.18
C ALA A 26 -25.31 -3.46 -4.55
N MET A 27 -24.93 -4.70 -4.20
CA MET A 27 -23.61 -5.06 -3.70
C MET A 27 -23.06 -6.31 -4.38
N LEU A 28 -21.75 -6.31 -4.64
CA LEU A 28 -21.02 -7.45 -5.20
C LEU A 28 -20.40 -8.27 -4.06
N THR A 29 -20.49 -9.60 -4.12
CA THR A 29 -19.86 -10.50 -3.13
C THR A 29 -19.48 -11.85 -3.74
N GLU A 30 -18.75 -12.69 -2.99
CA GLU A 30 -18.39 -14.05 -3.37
C GLU A 30 -19.61 -14.99 -3.41
N GLY A 31 -19.68 -15.85 -4.42
CA GLY A 31 -20.61 -16.98 -4.53
C GLY A 31 -20.04 -18.23 -3.90
N ALA A 32 -19.70 -18.18 -2.60
CA ALA A 32 -19.01 -19.28 -1.93
C ALA A 32 -19.89 -20.55 -1.88
N LYS A 33 -19.28 -21.72 -2.10
CA LYS A 33 -20.00 -23.02 -2.12
C LYS A 33 -20.87 -23.23 -0.88
N HIS A 34 -20.36 -22.85 0.29
CA HIS A 34 -21.04 -23.05 1.58
C HIS A 34 -22.25 -22.13 1.79
N ILE A 35 -22.38 -21.00 1.08
CA ILE A 35 -23.57 -20.14 1.13
C ILE A 35 -24.60 -20.45 0.05
N LEU A 36 -24.16 -21.10 -1.04
CA LEU A 36 -25.01 -21.41 -2.17
C LEU A 36 -25.95 -22.58 -1.86
N GLY A 37 -25.43 -23.71 -1.38
CA GLY A 37 -26.26 -24.90 -1.17
C GLY A 37 -26.95 -25.33 -2.48
N TRP A 38 -28.27 -25.18 -2.58
CA TRP A 38 -29.05 -25.44 -3.81
C TRP A 38 -29.05 -24.27 -4.81
N LYS A 39 -28.58 -23.09 -4.40
CA LYS A 39 -28.56 -21.85 -5.18
C LYS A 39 -27.45 -21.87 -6.24
N SER A 40 -27.58 -21.03 -7.28
CA SER A 40 -26.49 -20.76 -8.25
C SER A 40 -25.91 -19.36 -8.03
N PRO A 41 -24.59 -19.12 -8.24
CA PRO A 41 -24.04 -17.76 -8.25
C PRO A 41 -24.56 -16.91 -9.42
N ASN A 42 -25.23 -17.52 -10.39
CA ASN A 42 -25.67 -16.87 -11.63
C ASN A 42 -27.12 -16.33 -11.57
N TYR A 43 -27.65 -16.13 -10.37
CA TYR A 43 -28.93 -15.46 -10.16
C TYR A 43 -28.71 -14.11 -9.48
N LEU A 44 -29.67 -13.21 -9.64
CA LEU A 44 -29.77 -12.04 -8.77
C LEU A 44 -30.39 -12.45 -7.43
N TYR A 45 -29.79 -12.00 -6.32
CA TYR A 45 -30.34 -12.14 -4.98
C TYR A 45 -30.67 -10.79 -4.36
N CYS A 46 -31.24 -10.82 -3.17
CA CYS A 46 -31.34 -9.65 -2.30
C CYS A 46 -30.85 -9.97 -0.89
N ASN A 47 -30.47 -8.94 -0.14
CA ASN A 47 -30.03 -9.09 1.24
C ASN A 47 -31.18 -9.59 2.14
N ALA A 48 -30.88 -10.50 3.07
CA ALA A 48 -31.89 -11.11 3.94
C ALA A 48 -32.53 -10.13 4.94
N LEU A 49 -31.83 -9.09 5.37
CA LEU A 49 -32.30 -8.12 6.37
C LEU A 49 -32.95 -6.89 5.71
N ASN A 50 -32.45 -6.48 4.55
CA ASN A 50 -32.95 -5.36 3.77
C ASN A 50 -33.07 -5.73 2.28
N PRO A 51 -34.22 -6.29 1.85
CA PRO A 51 -34.44 -6.79 0.48
C PRO A 51 -34.37 -5.72 -0.63
N LYS A 52 -34.26 -4.43 -0.27
CA LYS A 52 -34.03 -3.34 -1.23
C LYS A 52 -32.64 -3.43 -1.86
N LEU A 53 -31.64 -3.93 -1.13
CA LEU A 53 -30.30 -4.13 -1.66
C LEU A 53 -30.23 -5.42 -2.46
N LYS A 54 -29.86 -5.30 -3.74
CA LYS A 54 -29.62 -6.45 -4.62
C LYS A 54 -28.22 -7.00 -4.41
N ILE A 55 -28.05 -8.31 -4.52
CA ILE A 55 -26.77 -8.99 -4.32
C ILE A 55 -26.40 -9.76 -5.58
N LEU A 56 -25.22 -9.45 -6.12
CA LEU A 56 -24.61 -10.13 -7.27
C LEU A 56 -23.45 -10.99 -6.76
N LEU A 57 -23.52 -12.29 -7.02
CA LEU A 57 -22.52 -13.25 -6.56
C LEU A 57 -21.50 -13.53 -7.66
N LYS A 58 -20.20 -13.51 -7.32
CA LYS A 58 -19.12 -13.98 -8.18
C LYS A 58 -19.37 -15.44 -8.58
N ASN A 59 -19.22 -15.75 -9.86
CA ASN A 59 -19.04 -17.13 -10.28
C ASN A 59 -17.57 -17.50 -10.09
N PHE A 60 -17.22 -18.02 -8.90
CA PHE A 60 -15.83 -18.29 -8.54
C PHE A 60 -15.16 -19.24 -9.53
N LYS A 61 -15.85 -20.30 -9.99
CA LYS A 61 -15.26 -21.28 -10.90
C LYS A 61 -14.85 -20.64 -12.22
N LEU A 62 -15.78 -19.95 -12.87
CA LEU A 62 -15.54 -19.33 -14.18
C LEU A 62 -14.55 -18.16 -14.10
N SER A 63 -14.52 -17.44 -12.98
CA SER A 63 -13.55 -16.37 -12.74
C SER A 63 -12.15 -16.96 -12.51
N ASP A 64 -12.03 -17.95 -11.64
CA ASP A 64 -10.74 -18.57 -11.25
C ASP A 64 -10.11 -19.36 -12.43
N ASP A 65 -10.93 -19.87 -13.35
CA ASP A 65 -10.46 -20.50 -14.59
C ASP A 65 -9.68 -19.52 -15.49
N ILE A 66 -10.08 -18.25 -15.51
CA ILE A 66 -9.34 -17.18 -16.21
C ILE A 66 -8.19 -16.67 -15.32
N ALA A 67 -8.46 -16.40 -14.03
CA ALA A 67 -7.48 -15.76 -13.16
C ALA A 67 -6.27 -16.65 -12.85
N PHE A 68 -6.50 -17.92 -12.53
CA PHE A 68 -5.46 -18.82 -12.02
C PHE A 68 -5.10 -19.97 -12.98
N ARG A 69 -6.07 -20.52 -13.72
CA ARG A 69 -5.84 -21.75 -14.51
C ARG A 69 -5.49 -21.49 -15.98
N PHE A 70 -5.60 -20.25 -16.46
CA PHE A 70 -5.47 -19.91 -17.87
C PHE A 70 -4.19 -20.43 -18.53
N SER A 71 -3.04 -20.28 -17.85
CA SER A 71 -1.73 -20.74 -18.33
C SER A 71 -1.31 -22.12 -17.83
N ASN A 72 -2.16 -22.80 -17.05
CA ASN A 72 -1.84 -24.11 -16.46
C ASN A 72 -1.96 -25.23 -17.50
N GLN A 73 -0.83 -25.62 -18.10
CA GLN A 73 -0.78 -26.69 -19.11
C GLN A 73 -1.16 -28.08 -18.58
N GLY A 74 -1.12 -28.28 -17.26
CA GLY A 74 -1.54 -29.53 -16.61
C GLY A 74 -3.04 -29.59 -16.30
N TRP A 75 -3.78 -28.50 -16.48
CA TRP A 75 -5.22 -28.48 -16.30
C TRP A 75 -5.93 -29.14 -17.50
N SER A 76 -6.90 -30.00 -17.23
CA SER A 76 -7.59 -30.80 -18.26
C SER A 76 -8.31 -29.97 -19.33
N GLU A 77 -8.67 -28.73 -19.02
CA GLU A 77 -9.33 -27.83 -19.97
C GLU A 77 -8.35 -26.92 -20.72
N TYR A 78 -7.04 -27.01 -20.48
CA TYR A 78 -6.04 -26.24 -21.22
C TYR A 78 -5.95 -26.70 -22.69
N PRO A 79 -5.77 -25.78 -23.67
CA PRO A 79 -5.76 -24.32 -23.52
C PRO A 79 -7.17 -23.74 -23.39
N LEU A 80 -7.30 -22.64 -22.65
CA LEU A 80 -8.57 -21.92 -22.54
C LEU A 80 -8.74 -20.94 -23.71
N THR A 81 -9.67 -21.23 -24.63
CA THR A 81 -10.02 -20.33 -25.74
C THR A 81 -11.36 -19.64 -25.50
N ALA A 82 -11.61 -18.53 -26.21
CA ALA A 82 -12.88 -17.81 -26.12
C ALA A 82 -14.07 -18.71 -26.53
N GLU A 83 -13.93 -19.50 -27.60
CA GLU A 83 -14.95 -20.44 -28.07
C GLU A 83 -15.24 -21.52 -27.02
N LYS A 84 -14.19 -22.08 -26.41
CA LYS A 84 -14.34 -23.07 -25.34
C LYS A 84 -15.09 -22.46 -24.16
N TYR A 85 -14.69 -21.25 -23.73
CA TYR A 85 -15.32 -20.56 -22.62
C TYR A 85 -16.79 -20.24 -22.89
N VAL A 86 -17.13 -19.70 -24.06
CA VAL A 86 -18.52 -19.44 -24.47
C VAL A 86 -19.33 -20.73 -24.59
N SER A 87 -18.72 -21.84 -25.03
CA SER A 87 -19.38 -23.15 -25.02
C SER A 87 -19.78 -23.61 -23.61
N TRP A 88 -19.05 -23.19 -22.57
CA TRP A 88 -19.42 -23.44 -21.18
C TRP A 88 -20.56 -22.53 -20.73
N LEU A 89 -20.53 -21.24 -21.11
CA LEU A 89 -21.61 -20.30 -20.84
C LEU A 89 -22.95 -20.78 -21.44
N ASN A 90 -22.92 -21.33 -22.64
CA ASN A 90 -24.10 -21.87 -23.33
C ASN A 90 -24.68 -23.13 -22.67
N LYS A 91 -23.95 -23.80 -21.77
CA LYS A 91 -24.43 -24.97 -21.01
C LYS A 91 -25.12 -24.58 -19.69
N ILE A 92 -25.02 -23.33 -19.27
CA ILE A 92 -25.69 -22.81 -18.09
C ILE A 92 -27.20 -22.81 -18.35
N ASP A 93 -28.01 -23.17 -17.34
CA ASP A 93 -29.47 -23.18 -17.45
C ASP A 93 -29.95 -21.77 -17.80
N LYS A 94 -30.90 -21.63 -18.74
CA LYS A 94 -31.44 -20.33 -19.15
C LYS A 94 -32.12 -19.55 -18.00
N LYS A 95 -32.49 -20.23 -16.91
CA LYS A 95 -32.98 -19.59 -15.68
C LYS A 95 -31.88 -18.81 -14.96
N GLU A 96 -30.62 -19.21 -15.11
CA GLU A 96 -29.46 -18.52 -14.55
C GLU A 96 -29.11 -17.32 -15.42
N GLU A 97 -29.82 -16.21 -15.21
CA GLU A 97 -29.87 -15.06 -16.11
C GLU A 97 -28.59 -14.19 -16.16
N ILE A 98 -27.63 -14.38 -15.25
CA ILE A 98 -26.44 -13.53 -15.17
C ILE A 98 -25.19 -14.30 -14.80
N VAL A 99 -24.05 -14.02 -15.45
CA VAL A 99 -22.76 -14.59 -15.07
C VAL A 99 -21.83 -13.46 -14.64
N ASN A 100 -21.48 -13.43 -13.36
CA ASN A 100 -20.58 -12.43 -12.79
C ASN A 100 -19.14 -12.95 -12.76
N LEU A 101 -18.27 -12.33 -13.55
CA LEU A 101 -16.83 -12.66 -13.59
C LEU A 101 -16.06 -11.58 -12.84
N PHE A 102 -15.62 -11.87 -11.61
CA PHE A 102 -14.86 -10.92 -10.79
C PHE A 102 -13.43 -11.42 -10.62
N MET A 103 -12.47 -10.59 -11.03
CA MET A 103 -11.04 -10.90 -11.05
C MET A 103 -10.26 -9.62 -10.77
N ASP A 104 -9.04 -9.75 -10.26
CA ASP A 104 -8.13 -8.61 -10.12
C ASP A 104 -7.67 -8.10 -11.48
N TYR A 105 -7.41 -6.79 -11.57
CA TYR A 105 -6.89 -6.19 -12.79
C TYR A 105 -5.52 -6.78 -13.15
N GLU A 106 -4.71 -7.11 -12.14
CA GLU A 106 -3.42 -7.78 -12.27
C GLU A 106 -3.51 -9.17 -12.91
N THR A 107 -4.72 -9.74 -13.03
CA THR A 107 -4.93 -10.98 -13.82
C THR A 107 -4.34 -10.85 -15.21
N PHE A 108 -4.52 -9.69 -15.85
CA PHE A 108 -4.16 -9.45 -17.23
C PHE A 108 -2.82 -8.73 -17.32
N GLY A 109 -1.72 -9.49 -17.45
CA GLY A 109 -0.38 -8.97 -17.66
C GLY A 109 0.60 -9.29 -16.52
N GLU A 110 0.14 -9.40 -15.29
CA GLU A 110 0.99 -9.68 -14.11
C GLU A 110 0.87 -11.15 -13.65
N HIS A 111 -0.36 -11.62 -13.39
CA HIS A 111 -0.59 -13.03 -13.04
C HIS A 111 -0.60 -13.94 -14.28
N GLN A 112 -1.26 -13.49 -15.35
CA GLN A 112 -1.20 -14.14 -16.65
C GLN A 112 -0.43 -13.23 -17.61
N TRP A 113 0.80 -13.62 -17.96
CA TRP A 113 1.65 -12.79 -18.81
C TRP A 113 1.15 -12.78 -20.26
N GLU A 114 1.50 -11.75 -21.03
CA GLU A 114 1.11 -11.62 -22.45
C GLU A 114 1.39 -12.90 -23.26
N GLY A 115 2.55 -13.52 -23.04
CA GLY A 115 2.99 -14.73 -23.74
C GLY A 115 2.09 -15.95 -23.54
N THR A 116 1.23 -15.95 -22.52
CA THR A 116 0.22 -17.00 -22.30
C THR A 116 -0.94 -16.91 -23.30
N GLY A 117 -1.10 -15.76 -23.98
CA GLY A 117 -2.20 -15.48 -24.90
C GLY A 117 -3.42 -14.84 -24.23
N ILE A 118 -3.35 -14.50 -22.94
CA ILE A 118 -4.48 -13.92 -22.19
C ILE A 118 -5.06 -12.65 -22.83
N PHE A 119 -4.22 -11.78 -23.39
CA PHE A 119 -4.70 -10.57 -24.06
C PHE A 119 -5.48 -10.88 -25.33
N ARG A 120 -5.06 -11.89 -26.11
CA ARG A 120 -5.80 -12.33 -27.30
C ARG A 120 -7.13 -12.97 -26.91
N PHE A 121 -7.16 -13.72 -25.80
CA PHE A 121 -8.40 -14.26 -25.25
C PHE A 121 -9.36 -13.13 -24.86
N LEU A 122 -8.88 -12.13 -24.12
CA LEU A 122 -9.69 -10.99 -23.67
C LEU A 122 -10.22 -10.16 -24.85
N GLU A 123 -9.38 -9.92 -25.87
CA GLU A 123 -9.77 -9.22 -27.10
C GLU A 123 -10.84 -10.00 -27.89
N SER A 124 -10.71 -11.33 -27.96
CA SER A 124 -11.61 -12.19 -28.74
C SER A 124 -12.94 -12.45 -28.03
N LEU A 125 -12.96 -12.51 -26.69
CA LEU A 125 -14.10 -12.97 -25.92
C LEU A 125 -15.42 -12.24 -26.23
N PRO A 126 -15.49 -10.89 -26.27
CA PRO A 126 -16.75 -10.21 -26.59
C PRO A 126 -17.31 -10.58 -27.97
N GLY A 127 -16.44 -10.65 -28.99
CA GLY A 127 -16.84 -11.01 -30.35
C GLY A 127 -17.38 -12.44 -30.44
N VAL A 128 -16.78 -13.38 -29.70
CA VAL A 128 -17.27 -14.76 -29.64
C VAL A 128 -18.59 -14.85 -28.88
N VAL A 129 -18.74 -14.13 -27.76
CA VAL A 129 -19.99 -14.07 -26.99
C VAL A 129 -21.15 -13.62 -27.87
N PHE A 130 -21.01 -12.50 -28.58
CA PHE A 130 -22.07 -11.97 -29.45
C PHE A 130 -22.40 -12.86 -30.65
N LYS A 131 -21.41 -13.63 -31.15
CA LYS A 131 -21.60 -14.50 -32.32
C LYS A 131 -22.20 -15.85 -31.97
N GLN A 132 -21.90 -16.38 -30.78
CA GLN A 132 -22.15 -17.79 -30.44
C GLN A 132 -23.08 -17.98 -29.23
N SER A 133 -23.63 -16.91 -28.67
CA SER A 133 -24.55 -16.98 -27.54
C SER A 133 -25.58 -15.87 -27.57
N ASP A 134 -26.61 -16.01 -26.73
CA ASP A 134 -27.63 -14.97 -26.51
C ASP A 134 -27.22 -13.98 -25.39
N TYR A 135 -26.01 -14.12 -24.83
CA TYR A 135 -25.53 -13.25 -23.75
C TYR A 135 -25.20 -11.85 -24.26
N VAL A 136 -25.43 -10.88 -23.38
CA VAL A 136 -25.03 -9.48 -23.55
C VAL A 136 -24.16 -9.07 -22.36
N PHE A 137 -23.38 -8.00 -22.53
CA PHE A 137 -22.65 -7.39 -21.43
C PHE A 137 -23.48 -6.26 -20.83
N VAL A 138 -23.62 -6.28 -19.52
CA VAL A 138 -24.34 -5.25 -18.76
C VAL A 138 -23.49 -4.78 -17.59
N THR A 139 -23.69 -3.54 -17.19
CA THR A 139 -23.13 -3.01 -15.96
C THR A 139 -23.86 -3.62 -14.75
N PRO A 140 -23.23 -3.66 -13.56
CA PRO A 140 -23.90 -4.10 -12.34
C PRO A 140 -25.18 -3.31 -12.01
N SER A 141 -25.24 -2.03 -12.38
CA SER A 141 -26.45 -1.20 -12.19
C SER A 141 -27.59 -1.62 -13.12
N GLU A 142 -27.29 -1.93 -14.39
CA GLU A 142 -28.29 -2.44 -15.34
C GLU A 142 -28.79 -3.82 -14.93
N ALA A 143 -27.89 -4.71 -14.48
CA ALA A 143 -28.27 -6.02 -13.95
C ALA A 143 -29.23 -5.89 -12.75
N ALA A 144 -28.92 -5.03 -11.79
CA ALA A 144 -29.76 -4.81 -10.62
C ALA A 144 -31.12 -4.16 -10.94
N ALA A 145 -31.21 -3.38 -12.02
CA ALA A 145 -32.44 -2.74 -12.47
C ALA A 145 -33.34 -3.66 -13.29
N ASN A 146 -32.75 -4.53 -14.12
CA ASN A 146 -33.48 -5.32 -15.11
C ASN A 146 -33.87 -6.72 -14.62
N LEU A 147 -33.10 -7.30 -13.69
CA LEU A 147 -33.35 -8.64 -13.18
C LEU A 147 -34.20 -8.62 -11.91
N GLN A 148 -34.97 -9.69 -11.69
CA GLN A 148 -35.71 -9.90 -10.45
C GLN A 148 -34.93 -10.83 -9.53
N PRO A 149 -34.77 -10.49 -8.23
CA PRO A 149 -34.16 -11.41 -7.28
C PRO A 149 -34.95 -12.71 -7.17
N VAL A 150 -34.28 -13.84 -7.32
CA VAL A 150 -34.92 -15.15 -7.19
C VAL A 150 -35.17 -15.54 -5.73
N SER A 151 -34.36 -15.00 -4.81
CA SER A 151 -34.45 -15.25 -3.38
C SER A 151 -33.61 -14.25 -2.57
N THR A 152 -33.70 -14.35 -1.26
CA THR A 152 -32.72 -13.75 -0.34
C THR A 152 -31.48 -14.63 -0.25
N VAL A 153 -30.30 -14.01 -0.16
CA VAL A 153 -29.08 -14.70 0.28
C VAL A 153 -28.98 -14.58 1.80
N GLN A 154 -28.64 -15.67 2.48
CA GLN A 154 -28.45 -15.71 3.93
C GLN A 154 -26.99 -15.99 4.23
N VAL A 155 -26.32 -15.00 4.82
CA VAL A 155 -24.89 -15.01 5.15
C VAL A 155 -24.71 -14.43 6.55
N PRO A 156 -24.97 -15.22 7.60
CA PRO A 156 -24.93 -14.74 8.99
C PRO A 156 -23.51 -14.42 9.47
N TYR A 157 -22.49 -15.03 8.86
CA TYR A 157 -21.09 -14.80 9.18
C TYR A 157 -20.35 -14.22 7.98
N PRO A 158 -19.42 -13.28 8.16
CA PRO A 158 -18.70 -12.67 7.05
C PRO A 158 -17.97 -13.70 6.18
N ILE A 159 -18.22 -13.63 4.87
CA ILE A 159 -17.48 -14.37 3.84
C ILE A 159 -16.52 -13.44 3.11
N SER A 160 -15.62 -14.03 2.33
CA SER A 160 -14.70 -13.32 1.43
C SER A 160 -14.45 -14.17 0.19
N TRP A 161 -13.88 -13.58 -0.85
CA TRP A 161 -13.42 -14.31 -2.03
C TRP A 161 -12.04 -14.96 -1.88
N ALA A 162 -11.33 -14.70 -0.78
CA ALA A 162 -10.00 -15.21 -0.54
C ALA A 162 -9.98 -16.65 -0.01
N ASP A 163 -8.88 -17.34 -0.32
CA ASP A 163 -8.54 -18.70 0.10
C ASP A 163 -9.65 -19.75 -0.13
N GLU A 164 -9.36 -21.03 0.08
CA GLU A 164 -10.36 -22.08 -0.18
C GLU A 164 -11.60 -21.97 0.73
N GLU A 165 -11.40 -21.51 1.98
CA GLU A 165 -12.45 -21.43 2.99
C GLU A 165 -13.49 -20.34 2.70
N ARG A 166 -13.13 -19.32 1.90
CA ARG A 166 -14.00 -18.20 1.51
C ARG A 166 -14.57 -17.44 2.72
N ASP A 167 -13.72 -17.17 3.70
CA ASP A 167 -14.05 -16.49 4.96
C ASP A 167 -13.00 -15.42 5.34
N LEU A 168 -13.03 -14.92 6.57
CA LEU A 168 -12.10 -13.88 7.05
C LEU A 168 -10.76 -14.39 7.56
N THR A 169 -10.48 -15.69 7.49
CA THR A 169 -9.27 -16.26 8.11
C THR A 169 -7.97 -15.79 7.43
N ALA A 170 -8.04 -15.26 6.20
CA ALA A 170 -6.89 -14.58 5.57
C ALA A 170 -6.49 -13.27 6.28
N TRP A 171 -7.38 -12.64 7.06
CA TRP A 171 -7.11 -11.39 7.79
C TRP A 171 -7.25 -11.50 9.30
N LEU A 172 -7.98 -12.49 9.83
CA LEU A 172 -8.27 -12.67 11.26
C LEU A 172 -8.09 -14.11 11.73
N GLY A 173 -7.31 -14.91 11.00
CA GLY A 173 -7.14 -16.35 11.25
C GLY A 173 -6.13 -16.71 12.34
N ASN A 174 -5.28 -15.78 12.79
CA ASN A 174 -4.29 -16.04 13.84
C ASN A 174 -4.24 -14.95 14.93
N GLU A 175 -3.51 -15.24 16.02
CA GLU A 175 -3.43 -14.35 17.19
C GLU A 175 -2.81 -12.99 16.87
N MET A 176 -1.77 -12.94 16.01
CA MET A 176 -1.12 -11.68 15.61
C MET A 176 -2.09 -10.75 14.89
N GLN A 177 -2.83 -11.29 13.93
CA GLN A 177 -3.87 -10.58 13.19
C GLN A 177 -4.97 -10.05 14.11
N GLN A 178 -5.48 -10.91 15.01
CA GLN A 178 -6.53 -10.55 15.95
C GLN A 178 -6.07 -9.49 16.96
N GLU A 179 -4.83 -9.58 17.45
CA GLU A 179 -4.25 -8.58 18.35
C GLU A 179 -4.08 -7.23 17.65
N ALA A 180 -3.49 -7.21 16.45
CA ALA A 180 -3.31 -6.00 15.65
C ALA A 180 -4.65 -5.32 15.34
N PHE A 181 -5.66 -6.11 14.96
CA PHE A 181 -7.00 -5.62 14.67
C PHE A 181 -7.67 -5.05 15.92
N SER A 182 -7.66 -5.80 17.03
CA SER A 182 -8.31 -5.39 18.27
C SER A 182 -7.71 -4.10 18.84
N LYS A 183 -6.38 -4.01 18.90
CA LYS A 183 -5.67 -2.81 19.41
C LYS A 183 -5.93 -1.57 18.58
N LEU A 184 -6.09 -1.71 17.26
CA LEU A 184 -6.49 -0.61 16.39
C LEU A 184 -7.90 -0.13 16.77
N TYR A 185 -8.89 -1.03 16.76
CA TYR A 185 -10.29 -0.65 16.96
C TYR A 185 -10.62 -0.23 18.41
N GLU A 186 -9.83 -0.61 19.40
CA GLU A 186 -9.88 -0.03 20.76
C GLU A 186 -9.75 1.50 20.76
N GLN A 187 -9.08 2.07 19.77
CA GLN A 187 -8.87 3.52 19.68
C GLN A 187 -10.09 4.28 19.12
N THR A 188 -11.08 3.58 18.54
CA THR A 188 -12.25 4.19 17.88
C THR A 188 -12.96 5.22 18.76
N GLY A 189 -13.05 4.97 20.07
CA GLY A 189 -13.67 5.90 21.01
C GLY A 189 -12.94 7.24 21.12
N LYS A 190 -11.60 7.24 21.04
CA LYS A 190 -10.78 8.46 21.06
C LYS A 190 -10.86 9.20 19.71
N LEU A 191 -10.86 8.47 18.61
CA LEU A 191 -10.91 9.03 17.26
C LEU A 191 -12.15 9.90 17.02
N LYS A 192 -13.29 9.60 17.67
CA LYS A 192 -14.50 10.43 17.62
C LYS A 192 -14.29 11.88 18.10
N LYS A 193 -13.24 12.15 18.88
CA LYS A 193 -12.92 13.48 19.43
C LYS A 193 -11.83 14.20 18.62
N VAL A 194 -11.17 13.51 17.70
CA VAL A 194 -10.05 14.03 16.93
C VAL A 194 -10.56 14.83 15.73
N LYS A 195 -9.96 16.00 15.49
CA LYS A 195 -10.20 16.82 14.29
C LYS A 195 -8.92 17.03 13.45
N ASP A 196 -7.80 16.48 13.90
CA ASP A 196 -6.52 16.58 13.19
C ASP A 196 -6.58 15.77 11.89
N PRO A 197 -6.48 16.42 10.71
CA PRO A 197 -6.59 15.73 9.43
C PRO A 197 -5.44 14.75 9.16
N VAL A 198 -4.25 14.97 9.74
CA VAL A 198 -3.10 14.05 9.59
C VAL A 198 -3.38 12.77 10.36
N LEU A 199 -3.82 12.88 11.62
CA LEU A 199 -4.11 11.70 12.43
C LEU A 199 -5.31 10.91 11.88
N LEU A 200 -6.33 11.60 11.35
CA LEU A 200 -7.45 10.93 10.68
C LEU A 200 -7.02 10.19 9.41
N LYS A 201 -6.06 10.74 8.66
CA LYS A 201 -5.48 10.08 7.49
C LYS A 201 -4.70 8.85 7.89
N ASP A 202 -3.84 8.94 8.90
CA ASP A 202 -3.07 7.81 9.41
C ASP A 202 -3.97 6.69 9.92
N TRP A 203 -5.05 7.04 10.63
CA TRP A 203 -6.09 6.10 11.05
C TRP A 203 -6.71 5.34 9.86
N ASN A 204 -7.00 6.03 8.76
CA ASN A 204 -7.53 5.38 7.56
C ASN A 204 -6.51 4.43 6.93
N TYR A 205 -5.22 4.79 6.93
CA TYR A 205 -4.16 3.92 6.40
C TYR A 205 -3.94 2.68 7.26
N LEU A 206 -4.00 2.80 8.59
CA LEU A 206 -3.86 1.65 9.48
C LEU A 206 -4.98 0.60 9.30
N GLN A 207 -6.13 0.97 8.74
CA GLN A 207 -7.25 0.07 8.48
C GLN A 207 -7.16 -0.69 7.14
N VAL A 208 -6.14 -0.44 6.32
CA VAL A 208 -5.97 -1.13 5.03
C VAL A 208 -5.81 -2.64 5.28
N SER A 209 -6.60 -3.45 4.57
CA SER A 209 -6.68 -4.91 4.77
C SER A 209 -5.36 -5.62 4.55
N ASP A 210 -4.53 -5.13 3.63
CA ASP A 210 -3.22 -5.68 3.30
C ASP A 210 -2.32 -5.82 4.53
N HIS A 211 -2.40 -4.91 5.49
CA HIS A 211 -1.64 -5.01 6.74
C HIS A 211 -1.91 -6.33 7.46
N PHE A 212 -3.18 -6.69 7.63
CA PHE A 212 -3.57 -7.94 8.28
C PHE A 212 -3.30 -9.14 7.39
N TYR A 213 -3.46 -8.99 6.08
CA TYR A 213 -3.15 -10.03 5.10
C TYR A 213 -1.68 -10.46 5.16
N TYR A 214 -0.75 -9.50 5.27
CA TYR A 214 0.68 -9.77 5.38
C TYR A 214 1.08 -10.51 6.67
N MET A 215 0.22 -10.50 7.69
CA MET A 215 0.39 -11.25 8.94
C MET A 215 -0.19 -12.67 8.89
N CYS A 216 -0.78 -13.09 7.76
CA CYS A 216 -1.37 -14.42 7.63
C CYS A 216 -0.28 -15.51 7.57
N THR A 217 -0.52 -16.62 8.27
CA THR A 217 0.44 -17.73 8.42
C THR A 217 0.09 -18.96 7.58
N LYS A 218 -1.07 -18.97 6.91
CA LYS A 218 -1.53 -20.10 6.08
C LYS A 218 -0.60 -20.41 4.91
N PHE A 219 0.15 -19.42 4.44
CA PHE A 219 1.01 -19.56 3.27
C PHE A 219 2.22 -20.48 3.46
N PHE A 220 2.55 -20.84 4.71
CA PHE A 220 3.59 -21.83 4.98
C PHE A 220 3.15 -23.27 4.69
N SER A 221 1.86 -23.52 4.43
CA SER A 221 1.36 -24.84 3.98
C SER A 221 1.04 -24.92 2.48
N ASP A 222 0.58 -23.84 1.83
CA ASP A 222 0.22 -23.83 0.39
C ASP A 222 1.11 -22.87 -0.43
N GLY A 223 2.31 -23.34 -0.77
CA GLY A 223 3.39 -22.53 -1.33
C GLY A 223 3.31 -22.19 -2.82
N SER A 224 2.28 -21.50 -3.35
CA SER A 224 2.36 -21.09 -4.77
C SER A 224 1.67 -19.82 -5.27
N VAL A 225 1.02 -18.97 -4.46
CA VAL A 225 0.39 -17.73 -5.02
C VAL A 225 0.71 -16.44 -4.25
N HIS A 226 1.12 -16.51 -2.98
CA HIS A 226 1.09 -15.34 -2.09
C HIS A 226 2.44 -14.73 -1.71
N SER A 227 3.56 -15.33 -2.13
CA SER A 227 4.89 -14.73 -1.94
C SER A 227 5.13 -13.50 -2.82
N TYR A 228 4.25 -13.25 -3.80
CA TYR A 228 4.48 -12.24 -4.84
C TYR A 228 4.18 -10.80 -4.37
N PHE A 229 3.44 -10.62 -3.26
CA PHE A 229 2.98 -9.30 -2.81
C PHE A 229 3.21 -8.98 -1.32
N ASN A 230 3.97 -9.80 -0.58
CA ASN A 230 4.32 -9.47 0.81
C ASN A 230 5.68 -8.74 0.85
N PRO A 231 5.74 -7.46 1.26
CA PRO A 231 7.01 -6.73 1.34
C PRO A 231 7.89 -7.18 2.53
N TYR A 232 7.37 -8.02 3.42
CA TYR A 232 8.05 -8.52 4.61
C TYR A 232 8.62 -9.92 4.40
N GLN A 233 9.71 -10.23 5.09
CA GLN A 233 10.36 -11.55 5.02
C GLN A 233 9.55 -12.63 5.75
N SER A 234 8.72 -12.23 6.71
CA SER A 234 7.83 -13.13 7.44
C SER A 234 6.57 -12.40 7.93
N PRO A 235 5.48 -13.14 8.22
CA PRO A 235 4.31 -12.58 8.90
C PRO A 235 4.62 -11.93 10.24
N TYR A 236 5.65 -12.42 10.94
CA TYR A 236 6.12 -11.84 12.20
C TYR A 236 6.75 -10.46 11.99
N ASP A 237 7.53 -10.27 10.92
CA ASP A 237 8.10 -8.95 10.60
C ASP A 237 7.00 -7.94 10.23
N ALA A 238 5.97 -8.39 9.49
CA ALA A 238 4.79 -7.59 9.18
C ALA A 238 4.07 -7.15 10.45
N PHE A 239 3.84 -8.09 11.39
CA PHE A 239 3.21 -7.82 12.68
C PHE A 239 4.04 -6.84 13.52
N ILE A 240 5.33 -7.09 13.71
CA ILE A 240 6.22 -6.21 14.50
C ILE A 240 6.23 -4.80 13.92
N ASN A 241 6.36 -4.67 12.59
CA ASN A 241 6.36 -3.36 11.94
C ASN A 241 5.03 -2.62 12.15
N TYR A 242 3.91 -3.30 11.91
CA TYR A 242 2.58 -2.71 12.11
C TYR A 242 2.36 -2.29 13.57
N MET A 243 2.74 -3.13 14.54
CA MET A 243 2.59 -2.84 15.95
C MET A 243 3.44 -1.66 16.43
N ASN A 244 4.64 -1.49 15.87
CA ASN A 244 5.47 -0.31 16.14
C ASN A 244 4.81 0.97 15.62
N ILE A 245 4.27 0.94 14.40
CA ILE A 245 3.56 2.09 13.79
C ILE A 245 2.28 2.39 14.56
N LEU A 246 1.50 1.38 14.93
CA LEU A 246 0.29 1.54 15.73
C LEU A 246 0.60 2.11 17.11
N SER A 247 1.70 1.69 17.74
CA SER A 247 2.15 2.24 19.03
C SER A 247 2.47 3.73 18.92
N ASP A 248 3.22 4.15 17.90
CA ASP A 248 3.48 5.57 17.62
C ASP A 248 2.18 6.35 17.41
N PHE A 249 1.28 5.82 16.58
CA PHE A 249 -0.04 6.41 16.34
C PHE A 249 -0.83 6.61 17.65
N VAL A 250 -0.84 5.61 18.54
CA VAL A 250 -1.51 5.68 19.84
C VAL A 250 -0.88 6.75 20.75
N ILE A 251 0.44 6.91 20.74
CA ILE A 251 1.13 7.96 21.48
C ILE A 251 0.67 9.35 21.00
N ARG A 252 0.68 9.57 19.68
CA ARG A 252 0.21 10.82 19.07
C ARG A 252 -1.26 11.09 19.35
N LEU A 253 -2.09 10.04 19.30
CA LEU A 253 -3.51 10.12 19.64
C LEU A 253 -3.74 10.50 21.11
N ASN A 254 -3.01 9.89 22.05
CA ASN A 254 -3.13 10.20 23.48
C ASN A 254 -2.64 11.61 23.80
N ALA A 255 -1.67 12.14 23.06
CA ALA A 255 -1.23 13.52 23.23
C ALA A 255 -2.35 14.53 22.90
N LEU A 256 -3.19 14.21 21.91
CA LEU A 256 -4.33 15.06 21.50
C LEU A 256 -5.60 14.80 22.34
N VAL A 257 -5.80 13.57 22.80
CA VAL A 257 -6.96 13.17 23.60
C VAL A 257 -6.49 12.42 24.86
N PRO A 258 -5.92 13.14 25.86
CA PRO A 258 -5.46 12.51 27.09
C PRO A 258 -6.64 11.92 27.88
N GLN A 259 -6.47 10.72 28.42
CA GLN A 259 -7.47 10.08 29.29
C GLN A 259 -6.97 9.87 30.71
N THR A 260 -5.66 9.66 30.87
CA THR A 260 -5.03 9.50 32.17
C THR A 260 -4.10 10.68 32.47
N THR A 261 -3.79 10.88 33.76
CA THR A 261 -2.81 11.89 34.19
C THR A 261 -1.45 11.67 33.53
N GLY A 262 -1.06 10.41 33.30
CA GLY A 262 0.17 10.06 32.57
C GLY A 262 0.12 10.39 31.07
N ASP A 263 -1.05 10.29 30.43
CA ASP A 263 -1.22 10.76 29.05
C ASP A 263 -1.11 12.29 28.96
N GLN A 264 -1.62 13.00 29.97
CA GLN A 264 -1.53 14.45 30.05
C GLN A 264 -0.07 14.92 30.21
N GLU A 265 0.71 14.26 31.05
CA GLU A 265 2.15 14.54 31.20
C GLU A 265 2.91 14.26 29.89
N LYS A 266 2.63 13.15 29.22
CA LYS A 266 3.23 12.84 27.91
C LYS A 266 2.84 13.86 26.84
N ALA A 267 1.58 14.30 26.80
CA ALA A 267 1.11 15.35 25.90
C ALA A 267 1.88 16.66 26.11
N ASN A 268 2.03 17.07 27.37
CA ASN A 268 2.75 18.28 27.75
C ASN A 268 4.24 18.20 27.36
N LEU A 269 4.87 17.03 27.59
CA LEU A 269 6.26 16.80 27.20
C LEU A 269 6.43 16.80 25.67
N SER A 270 5.50 16.19 24.92
CA SER A 270 5.52 16.20 23.46
C SER A 270 5.43 17.61 22.90
N HIS A 271 4.52 18.44 23.44
CA HIS A 271 4.40 19.84 23.04
C HIS A 271 5.69 20.63 23.34
N LEU A 272 6.33 20.35 24.48
CA LEU A 272 7.60 20.97 24.83
C LEU A 272 8.72 20.57 23.86
N ILE A 273 8.77 19.29 23.45
CA ILE A 273 9.75 18.82 22.47
C ILE A 273 9.54 19.52 21.12
N ASP A 274 8.31 19.57 20.60
CA ASP A 274 8.00 20.25 19.34
C ASP A 274 8.38 21.74 19.37
N GLU A 275 8.16 22.40 20.51
CA GLU A 275 8.57 23.79 20.70
C GLU A 275 10.10 23.93 20.66
N LYS A 276 10.82 23.02 21.31
CA LYS A 276 12.29 23.00 21.32
C LYS A 276 12.88 22.67 19.96
N ASP A 277 12.29 21.76 19.21
CA ASP A 277 12.73 21.41 17.86
C ASP A 277 12.55 22.59 16.90
N LYS A 278 11.41 23.29 16.96
CA LYS A 278 11.23 24.55 16.20
C LYS A 278 12.24 25.61 16.60
N GLN A 279 12.62 25.68 17.88
CA GLN A 279 13.64 26.60 18.37
C GLN A 279 15.03 26.22 17.83
N LEU A 280 15.36 24.93 17.84
CA LEU A 280 16.60 24.38 17.30
C LEU A 280 16.73 24.65 15.81
N GLU A 281 15.68 24.44 15.01
CA GLU A 281 15.70 24.73 13.57
C GLU A 281 15.92 26.23 13.29
N LYS A 282 15.28 27.12 14.08
CA LYS A 282 15.54 28.56 13.99
C LYS A 282 16.99 28.91 14.32
N TYR A 283 17.54 28.33 15.38
CA TYR A 283 18.93 28.59 15.76
C TYR A 283 19.93 28.01 14.76
N LYS A 284 19.67 26.84 14.18
CA LYS A 284 20.49 26.27 13.09
C LYS A 284 20.51 27.21 11.89
N ALA A 285 19.35 27.68 11.44
CA ALA A 285 19.24 28.60 10.32
C ALA A 285 19.96 29.94 10.58
N GLU A 286 19.87 30.48 11.81
CA GLU A 286 20.57 31.71 12.17
C GLU A 286 22.09 31.50 12.26
N ILE A 287 22.56 30.37 12.79
CA ILE A 287 23.99 30.01 12.81
C ILE A 287 24.54 29.90 11.38
N GLU A 288 23.80 29.28 10.47
CA GLU A 288 24.17 29.16 9.06
C GLU A 288 24.29 30.55 8.41
N ARG A 289 23.28 31.40 8.59
CA ARG A 289 23.28 32.79 8.11
C ARG A 289 24.45 33.61 8.66
N LEU A 290 24.72 33.52 9.97
CA LEU A 290 25.83 34.23 10.60
C LEU A 290 27.18 33.70 10.11
N SER A 291 27.29 32.39 9.87
CA SER A 291 28.50 31.78 9.31
C SER A 291 28.77 32.27 7.88
N GLU A 292 27.73 32.40 7.05
CA GLU A 292 27.85 32.99 5.72
C GLU A 292 28.26 34.47 5.76
N LEU A 293 27.69 35.24 6.69
CA LEU A 293 28.06 36.64 6.91
C LEU A 293 29.52 36.79 7.32
N ILE A 294 29.99 35.98 8.28
CA ILE A 294 31.38 35.97 8.73
C ILE A 294 32.32 35.58 7.57
N ASN A 295 31.98 34.55 6.80
CA ASN A 295 32.78 34.14 5.64
C ASN A 295 32.81 35.23 4.55
N SER A 296 31.70 35.94 4.32
CA SER A 296 31.64 37.06 3.37
C SER A 296 32.43 38.27 3.85
N SER A 297 32.42 38.55 5.16
CA SER A 297 33.21 39.58 5.81
C SER A 297 34.70 39.26 5.74
N ALA A 298 35.09 38.01 6.02
CA ALA A 298 36.46 37.54 5.94
C ALA A 298 37.02 37.67 4.50
N ARG A 299 36.23 37.28 3.49
CA ARG A 299 36.59 37.48 2.07
C ARG A 299 36.74 38.95 1.69
N LYS A 300 35.85 39.82 2.16
CA LYS A 300 35.97 41.27 1.93
C LYS A 300 37.20 41.86 2.61
N SER A 301 37.51 41.43 3.83
CA SER A 301 38.73 41.88 4.51
C SER A 301 39.98 41.36 3.81
N GLU A 302 40.00 40.11 3.33
CA GLU A 302 41.11 39.54 2.56
C GLU A 302 41.34 40.30 1.25
N GLU A 303 40.28 40.59 0.48
CA GLU A 303 40.33 41.40 -0.73
C GLU A 303 40.80 42.84 -0.48
N GLU A 304 40.47 43.42 0.67
CA GLU A 304 40.93 44.75 1.07
C GLU A 304 42.40 44.74 1.49
N THR A 305 42.87 43.72 2.21
CA THR A 305 44.32 43.53 2.48
C THR A 305 45.13 43.30 1.20
N ASP A 306 44.62 42.51 0.26
CA ASP A 306 45.31 42.28 -1.03
C ASP A 306 45.38 43.54 -1.89
N ARG A 307 44.33 44.39 -1.85
CA ARG A 307 44.35 45.72 -2.47
C ARG A 307 45.36 46.66 -1.82
N ILE A 308 45.46 46.65 -0.48
CA ILE A 308 46.45 47.47 0.24
C ILE A 308 47.89 46.99 -0.06
N MET A 309 48.12 45.67 -0.17
CA MET A 309 49.43 45.12 -0.53
C MET A 309 49.83 45.41 -1.99
N THR A 310 48.89 45.43 -2.93
CA THR A 310 49.16 45.80 -4.34
C THR A 310 49.45 47.31 -4.50
N VAL A 311 48.84 48.17 -3.68
CA VAL A 311 49.14 49.61 -3.63
C VAL A 311 50.49 49.89 -2.94
N ALA A 312 50.87 49.11 -1.92
CA ALA A 312 52.18 49.23 -1.28
C ALA A 312 53.34 48.72 -2.16
N GLY A 313 53.10 47.68 -2.98
CA GLY A 313 54.08 47.11 -3.91
C GLY A 313 54.47 48.03 -5.08
N SER A 314 53.64 49.04 -5.39
CA SER A 314 53.89 50.00 -6.47
C SER A 314 54.65 51.27 -6.03
N ALA A 315 54.93 51.43 -4.73
CA ALA A 315 55.68 52.57 -4.17
C ALA A 315 57.18 52.32 -3.92
N VAL A 316 57.69 51.09 -4.12
CA VAL A 316 59.13 50.77 -3.91
C VAL A 316 59.78 50.30 -5.21
N ALA A 317 59.73 51.14 -6.24
CA ALA A 317 60.50 50.96 -7.47
C ALA A 317 61.04 52.29 -8.00
N LYS A 318 61.75 53.06 -7.15
CA LYS A 318 62.62 54.18 -7.59
C LYS A 318 63.55 54.68 -6.47
N LYS A 319 64.67 54.00 -6.23
CA LYS A 319 66.00 54.63 -6.04
C LYS A 319 67.13 53.60 -5.98
N LYS A 320 68.22 53.99 -6.64
CA LYS A 320 69.40 53.22 -7.07
C LYS A 320 70.45 52.99 -5.96
N SER A 321 71.09 51.81 -6.03
CA SER A 321 72.52 51.45 -5.91
C SER A 321 73.50 52.22 -5.00
N THR A 322 74.32 51.51 -4.20
CA THR A 322 75.75 51.15 -4.47
C THR A 322 76.42 50.28 -3.38
N ARG A 323 77.18 49.24 -3.83
CA ARG A 323 78.39 48.53 -3.26
C ARG A 323 78.34 47.89 -1.85
N SER A 324 78.99 46.76 -1.52
CA SER A 324 79.78 45.72 -2.22
C SER A 324 80.10 44.54 -1.26
N SER A 325 80.22 43.33 -1.81
CA SER A 325 81.07 42.17 -1.42
C SER A 325 80.97 41.55 -0.01
N ALA A 326 80.50 40.30 0.06
CA ALA A 326 81.32 39.11 0.36
C ALA A 326 80.45 37.82 0.37
N SER A 327 80.93 36.78 -0.31
CA SER A 327 80.54 35.36 -0.17
C SER A 327 81.57 34.69 0.76
N PRO A 328 81.33 33.53 1.42
CA PRO A 328 80.86 32.33 0.73
C PRO A 328 80.05 31.28 1.53
N ALA A 329 79.68 30.23 0.78
CA ALA A 329 79.67 28.80 1.17
C ALA A 329 78.35 28.12 1.57
N LYS A 330 77.77 27.47 0.55
CA LYS A 330 77.28 26.08 0.47
C LYS A 330 77.21 25.28 1.78
N THR A 331 76.06 24.66 2.02
CA THR A 331 76.03 23.18 2.16
C THR A 331 74.67 22.63 1.74
N ALA A 332 74.73 21.60 0.90
CA ALA A 332 73.62 20.76 0.48
C ALA A 332 73.60 19.47 1.32
N MET A 333 72.41 18.90 1.53
CA MET A 333 72.06 17.49 1.81
C MET A 333 70.79 17.50 2.67
N GLY A 334 69.81 16.63 2.51
CA GLY A 334 69.70 15.44 1.70
C GLY A 334 68.34 14.76 1.95
N LYS A 335 67.96 13.92 0.99
CA LYS A 335 66.79 13.04 0.90
C LYS A 335 66.49 12.22 2.18
N LYS A 336 65.20 11.89 2.37
CA LYS A 336 64.59 10.52 2.39
C LYS A 336 63.13 10.64 2.86
N SER A 337 62.10 10.24 2.10
CA SER A 337 61.55 8.87 1.94
C SER A 337 61.31 8.19 3.29
N THR A 338 60.14 7.74 3.72
CA THR A 338 59.20 6.75 3.15
C THR A 338 58.15 6.47 4.24
N GLY A 339 56.94 5.99 3.90
CA GLY A 339 56.18 5.17 4.86
C GLY A 339 54.67 5.12 4.68
N LYS A 340 54.19 4.34 3.70
CA LYS A 340 52.83 3.76 3.71
C LYS A 340 52.67 2.86 4.94
N ARG A 341 51.50 2.87 5.59
CA ARG A 341 50.99 1.66 6.25
C ARG A 341 49.46 1.57 6.14
N LYS A 342 49.02 0.53 5.41
CA LYS A 342 47.68 -0.07 5.46
C LYS A 342 47.52 -0.80 6.79
N THR A 343 46.29 -0.82 7.31
CA THR A 343 45.81 -1.89 8.19
C THR A 343 44.34 -2.17 7.91
N THR A 344 44.11 -3.33 7.29
CA THR A 344 42.93 -4.20 7.40
C THR A 344 42.83 -4.80 8.81
N ARG A 345 41.64 -4.99 9.38
CA ARG A 345 40.97 -6.31 9.50
C ARG A 345 39.68 -6.25 10.33
N SER A 346 38.74 -7.08 9.87
CA SER A 346 37.52 -7.59 10.47
C SER A 346 37.70 -8.29 11.83
N LYS A 347 36.63 -8.32 12.62
CA LYS A 347 35.90 -9.55 12.95
C LYS A 347 34.45 -9.23 13.25
#